data_AF-A0A4P6JUL7-F1
#
_entry.id   AF-A0A4P6JUL7-F1
#
_cell.length_a   1.000
_cell.length_b   1.000
_cell.length_c   1.000
_cell.angle_alpha   90.00
_cell.angle_beta   90.00
_cell.angle_gamma   90.00
#
_symmetry.space_group_name_H-M   'P 1'
#
loop_
_entity.id
_entity.type
_entity.pdbx_description
1 polymer ?
#
loop_
_entity_poly.entity_id
_entity_poly.type
_entity_poly.pdbx_seq_one_letter_code
_entity_poly.pdbx_strand_id
1 'polypeptide(L)'
;MSKRIQIHQPVANPDDPPVQKPPQGPKGPLPGPNYLGLAGRIAIVQGQVFIVAIILIAQLWIITDALYELLSGRTDSLGWLTLVSAIGFALALLVTFWPRRSIEGS
;
A
#
# COMPACT_ATOMS: atom_id res chain seq x y z
N MET A 1 41.96 -27.68 -28.10
CA MET A 1 41.41 -26.48 -28.79
C MET A 1 40.44 -25.81 -27.83
N SER A 2 40.84 -24.74 -27.11
CA SER A 2 40.00 -24.11 -26.08
C SER A 2 39.90 -22.61 -26.36
N LYS A 3 38.73 -22.17 -26.84
CA LYS A 3 38.42 -20.75 -27.11
C LYS A 3 38.21 -20.04 -25.77
N ARG A 4 39.15 -19.17 -25.38
CA ARG A 4 38.93 -18.20 -24.30
C ARG A 4 38.04 -17.08 -24.83
N ILE A 5 36.87 -16.91 -24.23
CA ILE A 5 35.97 -15.78 -24.48
C ILE A 5 36.66 -14.53 -23.91
N GLN A 6 37.10 -13.63 -24.79
CA GLN A 6 37.59 -12.31 -24.40
C GLN A 6 36.39 -11.42 -24.06
N ILE A 7 36.16 -11.24 -22.76
CA ILE A 7 35.20 -10.26 -22.25
C ILE A 7 35.80 -8.88 -22.56
N HIS A 8 35.28 -8.21 -23.59
CA HIS A 8 35.60 -6.81 -23.85
C HIS A 8 35.09 -5.98 -22.67
N GLN A 9 36.00 -5.47 -21.85
CA GLN A 9 35.65 -4.42 -20.89
C GLN A 9 35.30 -3.17 -21.69
N PRO A 10 34.13 -2.55 -21.48
CA PRO A 10 33.83 -1.26 -22.08
C PRO A 10 34.85 -0.24 -21.56
N VAL A 11 35.74 0.18 -22.44
CA VAL A 11 36.69 1.27 -22.17
C VAL A 11 35.87 2.55 -22.03
N ALA A 12 36.00 3.21 -20.89
CA ALA A 12 35.33 4.49 -20.64
C ALA A 12 35.75 5.52 -21.70
N ASN A 13 34.79 6.32 -22.16
CA ASN A 13 35.05 7.36 -23.15
C ASN A 13 36.02 8.38 -22.55
N PRO A 14 37.18 8.67 -23.18
CA PRO A 14 38.19 9.57 -22.63
C PRO A 14 37.70 11.02 -22.49
N ASP A 15 36.59 11.38 -23.14
CA ASP A 15 35.95 12.69 -23.05
C ASP A 15 34.90 12.79 -21.92
N ASP A 16 34.62 11.71 -21.19
CA ASP A 16 33.68 11.79 -20.08
C ASP A 16 34.31 12.58 -18.91
N PRO A 17 33.64 13.63 -18.41
CA PRO A 17 34.11 14.32 -17.21
C PRO A 17 34.19 13.31 -16.07
N PRO A 18 35.16 13.47 -15.14
CA PRO A 18 35.37 12.51 -14.06
C PRO A 18 34.09 12.37 -13.23
N VAL A 19 33.33 11.31 -13.50
CA VAL A 19 32.08 11.03 -12.80
C VAL A 19 32.46 10.64 -11.38
N GLN A 20 32.13 11.48 -10.41
CA GLN A 20 32.28 11.14 -9.00
C GLN A 20 31.47 9.88 -8.73
N LYS A 21 32.16 8.80 -8.37
CA LYS A 21 31.50 7.54 -8.02
C LYS A 21 30.54 7.81 -6.85
N PRO A 22 29.31 7.29 -6.89
CA PRO A 22 28.39 7.41 -5.77
C PRO A 22 29.06 6.92 -4.47
N PRO A 23 28.73 7.51 -3.31
CA PRO A 23 29.23 7.05 -2.02
C PRO A 23 29.01 5.54 -1.88
N GLN A 24 30.09 4.80 -1.62
CA GLN A 24 30.04 3.36 -1.40
C GLN A 24 29.91 3.09 0.10
N GLY A 25 28.82 2.43 0.49
CA GLY A 25 28.65 1.92 1.85
C GLY A 25 29.34 0.56 2.01
N PRO A 26 29.38 0.00 3.24
CA PRO A 26 30.06 -1.27 3.55
C PRO A 26 29.58 -2.50 2.75
N LYS A 27 28.45 -2.40 2.04
CA LYS A 27 27.85 -3.48 1.24
C LYS A 27 27.57 -3.10 -0.23
N GLY A 28 28.16 -2.03 -0.74
CA GLY A 28 27.97 -1.57 -2.12
C GLY A 28 27.48 -0.13 -2.25
N PRO A 29 27.07 0.31 -3.45
CA PRO A 29 26.58 1.68 -3.65
C PRO A 29 25.44 1.95 -2.66
N LEU A 30 25.55 3.04 -1.90
CA LEU A 30 24.53 3.41 -0.94
C LEU A 30 23.19 3.54 -1.70
N PRO A 31 22.13 2.83 -1.26
CA PRO A 31 20.81 3.03 -1.82
C PRO A 31 20.46 4.51 -1.64
N GLY A 32 20.24 5.20 -2.76
CA GLY A 32 19.85 6.61 -2.79
C GLY A 32 18.68 6.95 -1.84
N PRO A 33 18.49 8.23 -1.50
CA PRO A 33 17.54 8.65 -0.46
C PRO A 33 16.07 8.21 -0.67
N ASN A 34 15.70 7.74 -1.86
CA ASN A 34 14.35 7.31 -2.20
C ASN A 34 13.96 5.87 -1.76
N TYR A 35 14.91 5.02 -1.33
CA TYR A 35 14.56 3.63 -0.99
C TYR A 35 13.85 3.51 0.37
N LEU A 36 14.08 4.42 1.32
CA LEU A 36 13.36 4.42 2.61
C LEU A 36 11.89 4.87 2.47
N GLY A 37 11.58 5.75 1.52
CA GLY A 37 10.23 6.27 1.31
C GLY A 37 9.26 5.26 0.68
N LEU A 38 9.76 4.35 -0.19
CA LEU A 38 8.94 3.34 -0.84
C LEU A 38 8.43 2.28 0.15
N ALA A 39 9.32 1.73 0.99
CA ALA A 39 8.95 0.71 1.97
C ALA A 39 7.96 1.25 3.00
N GLY A 40 8.16 2.49 3.47
CA GLY A 40 7.23 3.16 4.39
C GLY A 40 5.86 3.40 3.78
N ARG A 41 5.79 3.87 2.52
CA ARG A 41 4.52 4.04 1.81
C ARG A 41 3.79 2.72 1.58
N ILE A 42 4.50 1.65 1.24
CA ILE A 42 3.90 0.32 1.04
C ILE A 42 3.33 -0.22 2.35
N ALA A 43 4.03 -0.06 3.48
CA ALA A 43 3.54 -0.48 4.79
C ALA A 43 2.26 0.26 5.21
N ILE A 44 2.19 1.57 4.92
CA ILE A 44 0.98 2.40 5.19
C ILE A 44 -0.19 1.93 4.32
N VAL A 45 0.02 1.74 3.02
CA VAL A 45 -1.02 1.27 2.10
C VAL A 45 -1.50 -0.13 2.50
N GLN A 46 -0.59 -1.02 2.90
CA GLN A 46 -0.95 -2.36 3.35
C GLN A 46 -1.81 -2.33 4.62
N GLY A 47 -1.46 -1.50 5.60
CA GLY A 47 -2.29 -1.30 6.80
C GLY A 47 -3.66 -0.74 6.46
N GLN A 48 -3.74 0.21 5.52
CA GLN A 48 -5.00 0.78 5.06
C GLN A 48 -5.90 -0.28 4.38
N VAL A 49 -5.33 -1.08 3.47
CA VAL A 49 -6.05 -2.18 2.80
C VAL A 49 -6.55 -3.19 3.82
N PHE A 50 -5.75 -3.52 4.84
CA PHE A 50 -6.14 -4.44 5.90
C PHE A 50 -7.33 -3.90 6.72
N ILE A 51 -7.29 -2.62 7.12
CA ILE A 51 -8.40 -1.98 7.84
C ILE A 51 -9.66 -1.96 6.99
N VAL A 52 -9.57 -1.57 5.71
CA VAL A 52 -10.71 -1.56 4.79
C VAL A 52 -11.29 -2.97 4.61
N ALA A 53 -10.44 -3.98 4.45
CA ALA A 53 -10.88 -5.37 4.34
C ALA A 53 -11.66 -5.84 5.57
N ILE A 54 -11.19 -5.52 6.79
CA ILE A 54 -11.92 -5.82 8.03
C ILE A 54 -13.29 -5.14 8.05
N ILE A 55 -13.35 -3.86 7.68
CA ILE A 55 -14.61 -3.12 7.65
C ILE A 55 -15.59 -3.76 6.65
N LEU A 56 -15.12 -4.14 5.47
CA LEU A 56 -15.96 -4.82 4.47
C LEU A 56 -16.47 -6.18 4.95
N ILE A 57 -15.64 -6.96 5.65
CA ILE A 57 -16.07 -8.24 6.25
C ILE A 57 -17.17 -8.00 7.29
N ALA A 58 -16.99 -7.01 8.17
CA ALA A 58 -17.98 -6.64 9.18
C ALA A 58 -19.30 -6.19 8.53
N GLN A 59 -19.23 -5.37 7.48
CA GLN A 59 -20.41 -4.94 6.71
C GLN A 59 -21.15 -6.12 6.10
N LEU A 60 -20.42 -7.04 5.46
CA LEU A 60 -21.01 -8.23 4.86
C LEU A 60 -21.74 -9.07 5.91
N TRP A 61 -21.17 -9.19 7.10
CA TRP A 61 -21.80 -9.88 8.23
C TRP A 61 -23.10 -9.20 8.66
N ILE A 62 -23.09 -7.87 8.85
CA ILE A 62 -24.27 -7.08 9.22
C ILE A 62 -25.39 -7.21 8.18
N ILE A 63 -25.04 -7.15 6.89
CA ILE A 63 -26.01 -7.30 5.80
C ILE A 63 -26.60 -8.72 5.80
N THR A 64 -25.77 -9.73 6.06
CA THR A 64 -26.23 -11.13 6.15
C THR A 64 -27.22 -11.30 7.30
N ASP A 65 -26.93 -10.71 8.46
CA ASP A 65 -27.81 -10.74 9.64
C ASP A 65 -29.13 -9.99 9.38
N ALA A 66 -29.08 -8.82 8.76
CA ALA A 66 -30.26 -8.06 8.35
C ALA A 66 -31.13 -8.83 7.34
N LEU A 67 -30.50 -9.54 6.40
CA LEU A 67 -31.21 -10.37 5.45
C LEU A 67 -31.88 -11.56 6.15
N TYR A 68 -31.20 -12.19 7.11
CA TYR A 68 -31.77 -13.25 7.93
C TYR A 68 -32.97 -12.76 8.74
N GLU A 69 -32.87 -11.57 9.34
CA GLU A 69 -33.95 -10.94 10.09
C GLU A 69 -35.18 -10.69 9.20
N LEU A 70 -34.97 -10.09 8.03
CA LEU A 70 -36.01 -9.87 7.01
C LEU A 70 -36.70 -11.17 6.58
N LEU A 71 -35.92 -12.23 6.32
CA LEU A 71 -36.47 -13.55 5.95
C LEU A 71 -37.24 -14.21 7.11
N SER A 72 -36.86 -13.95 8.35
CA SER A 72 -37.54 -14.44 9.55
C SER A 72 -38.80 -13.64 9.91
N GLY A 73 -39.09 -12.55 9.19
CA GLY A 73 -40.23 -11.66 9.46
C GLY A 73 -40.06 -10.77 10.69
N ARG A 74 -38.89 -10.79 11.33
CA ARG A 74 -38.53 -9.88 12.43
C ARG A 74 -37.88 -8.64 11.84
N THR A 75 -38.41 -7.48 12.18
CA THR A 75 -37.92 -6.19 11.67
C THR A 75 -37.44 -5.25 12.77
N ASP A 76 -37.42 -5.72 14.02
CA ASP A 76 -37.07 -4.92 15.20
C ASP A 76 -35.62 -4.41 15.15
N SER A 77 -34.68 -5.17 14.55
CA SER A 77 -33.25 -4.79 14.54
C SER A 77 -32.79 -4.18 13.21
N LEU A 78 -33.63 -4.12 12.17
CA LEU A 78 -33.28 -3.55 10.87
C LEU A 78 -32.83 -2.09 10.95
N GLY A 79 -33.51 -1.28 11.77
CA GLY A 79 -33.12 0.11 11.98
C GLY A 79 -31.72 0.23 12.61
N TRP A 80 -31.42 -0.64 13.58
CA TRP A 80 -30.12 -0.71 14.23
C TRP A 80 -29.03 -1.21 13.28
N LEU A 81 -29.29 -2.30 12.55
CA LEU A 81 -28.39 -2.87 11.55
C LEU A 81 -28.04 -1.86 10.45
N THR A 82 -29.03 -1.10 9.98
CA THR A 82 -28.83 -0.02 9.00
C THR A 82 -27.92 1.07 9.56
N LEU A 83 -28.11 1.46 10.83
CA LEU A 83 -27.31 2.51 11.47
C LEU A 83 -25.85 2.06 11.68
N VAL A 84 -25.63 0.83 12.14
CA VAL A 84 -24.26 0.26 12.28
C VAL A 84 -23.60 0.12 10.92
N SER A 85 -24.34 -0.32 9.89
CA SER A 85 -23.84 -0.40 8.52
C SER A 85 -23.44 0.98 7.98
N ALA A 86 -24.27 2.00 8.16
CA ALA A 86 -23.94 3.37 7.74
C ALA A 86 -22.66 3.90 8.41
N ILE A 87 -22.48 3.64 9.72
CA ILE A 87 -21.28 4.05 10.46
C ILE A 87 -20.03 3.35 9.93
N GLY A 88 -20.09 2.02 9.74
CA GLY A 88 -18.94 1.29 9.21
C GLY A 88 -18.59 1.72 7.78
N PHE A 89 -19.59 2.05 6.95
CA PHE A 89 -19.37 2.57 5.61
C PHE A 89 -18.68 3.95 5.65
N ALA A 90 -19.14 4.85 6.53
CA ALA A 90 -18.50 6.15 6.73
C ALA A 90 -17.03 6.00 7.20
N LEU A 91 -16.74 5.05 8.09
CA LEU A 91 -15.37 4.73 8.51
C LEU A 91 -14.51 4.21 7.36
N ALA A 92 -15.05 3.33 6.51
CA ALA A 92 -14.35 2.85 5.31
C ALA A 92 -13.98 4.03 4.39
N LEU A 93 -14.91 4.97 4.17
CA LEU A 93 -14.64 6.16 3.37
C LEU A 93 -13.57 7.04 4.02
N LEU A 94 -13.65 7.28 5.34
CA LEU A 94 -12.65 8.06 6.07
C LEU A 94 -11.24 7.47 5.89
N VAL A 95 -11.10 6.16 6.09
CA VAL A 95 -9.82 5.44 5.93
C VAL A 95 -9.36 5.47 4.47
N THR A 96 -10.27 5.34 3.51
CA THR A 96 -9.95 5.37 2.07
C THR A 96 -9.48 6.75 1.61
N PHE A 97 -10.07 7.83 2.13
CA PHE A 97 -9.71 9.21 1.78
C PHE A 97 -8.61 9.83 2.64
N TRP A 98 -8.23 9.19 3.76
CA TRP A 98 -7.15 9.62 4.66
C TRP A 98 -5.80 9.91 3.96
N PRO A 99 -5.26 9.06 3.06
CA PRO A 99 -3.94 9.31 2.45
C PRO A 99 -3.89 10.58 1.59
N ARG A 100 -5.03 11.09 1.10
CA ARG A 100 -5.06 12.27 0.24
C ARG A 100 -4.75 13.56 0.99
N ARG A 101 -5.03 13.64 2.30
CA ARG A 101 -4.75 14.85 3.10
C ARG A 101 -3.31 14.97 3.58
N SER A 102 -2.55 13.87 3.61
CA SER A 102 -1.20 13.88 4.16
C SER A 102 -0.11 14.28 3.15
N ILE A 103 -0.46 14.48 1.88
CA ILE A 103 0.50 14.85 0.81
C ILE A 103 0.45 16.35 0.50
N GLU A 104 -0.59 17.06 0.94
CA GLU A 104 -0.87 18.45 0.57
C GLU A 104 -0.48 19.48 1.64
N GLY A 105 0.16 19.04 2.73
CA GLY A 105 0.61 19.88 3.84
C GLY A 105 2.12 19.89 4.06
N SER A 106 2.91 19.82 2.97
CA SER A 106 4.36 20.07 2.98
C SER A 106 4.68 21.54 2.88
#